data_AF-A0A811KB48-F1
#
_entry.id   AF-A0A811KB48-F1
#
_cell.length_a   1.000
_cell.length_b   1.000
_cell.length_c   1.000
_cell.angle_alpha   90.00
_cell.angle_beta   90.00
_cell.angle_gamma   90.00
#
_symmetry.space_group_name_H-M   'P 1'
#
loop_
_entity.id
_entity.type
_entity.pdbx_description
1 polymer ?
#
loop_
_entity_poly.entity_id
_entity_poly.type
_entity_poly.pdbx_seq_one_letter_code
_entity_poly.pdbx_strand_id
1 'polypeptide(L)'
;MGYDDNCKSDKLREIILETVGLYPHQYSYQAKHMKQVAEQRFGNWWSAVIISERGGYGMSAIYDQFQNTSCELMLFDTFYWLGRTC
;
A
#
# COMPACT_ATOMS: atom_id res chain seq x y z
N MET A 1 -14.55 -6.95 14.44
CA MET A 1 -13.60 -7.30 13.38
C MET A 1 -12.36 -6.45 13.63
N GLY A 2 -11.30 -7.04 14.16
CA GLY A 2 -10.05 -6.34 14.41
C GLY A 2 -9.36 -6.06 13.09
N TYR A 3 -8.91 -4.83 12.89
CA TYR A 3 -7.97 -4.52 11.82
C TYR A 3 -6.61 -4.98 12.32
N ASP A 4 -5.98 -5.96 11.66
CA ASP A 4 -4.56 -6.19 11.85
C ASP A 4 -3.81 -5.13 11.04
N ASP A 5 -3.29 -4.12 11.73
CA ASP A 5 -2.50 -3.04 11.17
C ASP A 5 -1.06 -3.08 11.71
N ASN A 6 -0.11 -3.43 10.84
CA ASN A 6 1.31 -3.34 11.12
C ASN A 6 1.88 -2.14 10.34
N CYS A 7 1.44 -0.95 10.74
CA CYS A 7 1.84 0.31 10.13
C CYS A 7 2.81 1.06 11.04
N LYS A 8 4.05 1.24 10.56
CA LYS A 8 5.06 2.03 11.27
C LYS A 8 4.80 3.55 11.25
N SER A 9 3.76 3.99 10.52
CA SER A 9 3.36 5.39 10.40
C SER A 9 1.88 5.53 10.07
N ASP A 10 1.16 6.36 10.83
CA ASP A 10 -0.24 6.70 10.58
C ASP A 10 -0.45 7.38 9.22
N LYS A 11 0.57 8.09 8.73
CA LYS A 11 0.51 8.74 7.41
C LYS A 11 0.48 7.76 6.25
N LEU A 12 1.05 6.58 6.40
CA LEU A 12 0.96 5.52 5.39
C LEU A 12 -0.39 4.84 5.42
N ARG A 13 -0.94 4.65 6.63
CA ARG A 13 -2.30 4.14 6.83
C ARG A 13 -3.33 5.07 6.20
N GLU A 14 -3.21 6.38 6.41
CA GLU A 14 -4.06 7.40 5.76
C GLU A 14 -4.04 7.23 4.22
N ILE A 15 -2.87 7.06 3.61
CA ILE A 15 -2.75 6.86 2.15
C ILE A 15 -3.51 5.61 1.69
N ILE A 16 -3.38 4.49 2.39
CA ILE A 16 -4.09 3.25 2.03
C ILE A 16 -5.61 3.48 2.12
N LEU A 17 -6.10 4.02 3.23
CA LEU A 17 -7.54 4.25 3.45
C LEU A 17 -8.14 5.24 2.43
N GLU A 18 -7.44 6.35 2.16
CA GLU A 18 -7.86 7.34 1.15
C GLU A 18 -7.93 6.69 -0.24
N THR A 19 -6.93 5.88 -0.59
CA THR A 19 -6.85 5.26 -1.92
C THR A 19 -7.95 4.23 -2.15
N VAL A 20 -8.30 3.44 -1.13
CA VAL A 20 -9.41 2.47 -1.20
C VAL A 20 -10.73 3.17 -1.50
N GLY A 21 -10.95 4.36 -0.91
CA GLY A 21 -12.13 5.18 -1.17
C GLY A 21 -12.16 5.82 -2.57
N LEU A 22 -11.00 6.17 -3.13
CA LEU A 22 -10.89 6.82 -4.44
C LEU A 22 -11.08 5.85 -5.62
N TYR A 23 -10.58 4.62 -5.51
CA TYR A 23 -10.56 3.66 -6.61
C TYR A 23 -11.14 2.30 -6.19
N PRO A 24 -12.43 2.20 -5.87
CA PRO A 24 -13.01 0.96 -5.35
C PRO A 24 -12.84 -0.20 -6.35
N HIS A 25 -12.35 -1.34 -5.86
CA HIS A 25 -12.10 -2.57 -6.62
C HIS A 25 -11.11 -2.45 -7.80
N GLN A 26 -10.42 -1.32 -7.95
CA GLN A 26 -9.46 -1.10 -9.03
C GLN A 26 -8.01 -1.21 -8.51
N TYR A 27 -7.60 -2.42 -8.13
CA TYR A 27 -6.34 -2.66 -7.41
C TYR A 27 -5.08 -2.11 -8.11
N SER A 28 -4.99 -2.19 -9.44
CA SER A 28 -3.84 -1.64 -10.17
C SER A 28 -3.77 -0.11 -10.07
N TYR A 29 -4.92 0.58 -10.10
CA TYR A 29 -4.98 2.03 -9.92
C TYR A 29 -4.71 2.42 -8.46
N GLN A 30 -5.23 1.64 -7.51
CA GLN A 30 -4.95 1.82 -6.09
C GLN A 30 -3.43 1.72 -5.82
N ALA A 31 -2.78 0.63 -6.26
CA ALA A 31 -1.35 0.45 -6.05
C ALA A 31 -0.51 1.57 -6.70
N LYS A 32 -0.88 1.99 -7.93
CA LYS A 32 -0.22 3.11 -8.61
C LYS A 32 -0.38 4.42 -7.83
N HIS A 33 -1.58 4.72 -7.35
CA HIS A 33 -1.85 5.94 -6.60
C HIS A 33 -1.13 5.96 -5.25
N MET A 34 -1.17 4.84 -4.50
CA MET A 34 -0.45 4.67 -3.23
C MET A 34 1.04 4.98 -3.39
N LYS A 35 1.66 4.41 -4.43
CA LYS A 35 3.07 4.68 -4.77
C LYS A 35 3.30 6.16 -5.06
N GLN A 36 2.50 6.76 -5.94
CA GLN A 36 2.68 8.16 -6.35
C GLN A 36 2.55 9.13 -5.18
N VAL A 37 1.56 8.93 -4.31
CA VAL A 37 1.36 9.78 -3.13
C VAL A 37 2.50 9.61 -2.13
N ALA A 38 2.98 8.37 -1.93
CA ALA A 38 4.12 8.12 -1.07
C ALA A 38 5.41 8.77 -1.61
N GLU A 39 5.64 8.69 -2.93
CA GLU A 39 6.78 9.34 -3.58
C GLU A 39 6.71 10.88 -3.47
N GLN A 40 5.52 11.46 -3.67
CA GLN A 40 5.31 12.90 -3.54
C GLN A 40 5.50 13.41 -2.11
N ARG A 41 5.06 12.64 -1.11
CA ARG A 41 5.09 13.07 0.31
C ARG A 41 6.42 12.75 1.01
N PHE A 42 7.08 11.65 0.65
CA PHE A 42 8.21 11.10 1.42
C PHE A 42 9.48 10.86 0.60
N GLY A 43 9.49 11.29 -0.67
CA GLY A 43 10.60 11.10 -1.60
C GLY A 43 10.56 9.75 -2.31
N ASN A 44 11.49 9.52 -3.24
CA ASN A 44 11.43 8.42 -4.20
C ASN A 44 11.57 7.01 -3.57
N TRP A 45 11.29 6.00 -4.40
CA TRP A 45 11.47 4.55 -4.12
C TRP A 45 10.43 3.96 -3.17
N TRP A 46 9.18 3.98 -3.64
CA TRP A 46 8.08 3.29 -2.97
C TRP A 46 7.51 2.17 -3.82
N SER A 47 7.04 1.14 -3.12
CA SER A 47 6.38 -0.01 -3.70
C SER A 47 5.06 -0.25 -2.99
N ALA A 48 4.04 -0.60 -3.75
CA ALA A 48 2.69 -0.86 -3.27
C ALA A 48 2.21 -2.22 -3.79
N VAL A 49 1.66 -3.05 -2.91
CA VAL A 49 1.18 -4.40 -3.21
C VAL A 49 -0.21 -4.56 -2.61
N ILE A 50 -1.13 -5.08 -3.41
CA ILE A 50 -2.50 -5.36 -2.99
C ILE A 50 -2.83 -6.79 -3.41
N ILE A 51 -3.25 -7.60 -2.45
CA ILE A 51 -3.60 -9.01 -2.64
C ILE A 51 -5.03 -9.22 -2.15
N SER A 52 -5.92 -9.58 -3.06
CA SER A 52 -7.31 -9.93 -2.73
C SER A 52 -7.53 -11.42 -2.92
N GLU A 53 -8.19 -12.09 -1.97
CA GLU A 53 -8.54 -13.52 -2.09
C GLU A 53 -9.45 -13.80 -3.29
N ARG A 54 -10.14 -12.78 -3.82
CA ARG A 54 -11.02 -12.89 -5.01
C ARG A 54 -10.29 -12.88 -6.35
N GLY A 55 -8.95 -13.06 -6.36
CA GLY A 55 -8.16 -13.29 -7.58
C GLY A 55 -7.63 -12.02 -8.27
N GLY A 56 -7.66 -10.87 -7.60
CA GLY A 56 -7.04 -9.63 -8.09
C GLY A 56 -5.78 -9.32 -7.31
N TYR A 57 -4.62 -9.27 -7.99
CA TYR A 57 -3.38 -8.75 -7.41
C TYR A 57 -2.90 -7.54 -8.21
N GLY A 58 -2.55 -6.47 -7.49
CA GLY A 58 -1.99 -5.24 -8.05
C GLY A 58 -0.63 -5.00 -7.45
N MET A 59 0.43 -4.96 -8.27
CA MET A 59 1.80 -4.78 -7.80
C MET A 59 2.46 -3.62 -8.54
N SER A 60 3.03 -2.69 -7.77
CA SER A 60 4.03 -1.74 -8.25
C SER A 60 5.26 -1.91 -7.36
N ALA A 61 6.27 -2.61 -7.85
CA ALA A 61 7.47 -2.94 -7.08
C ALA A 61 8.72 -2.31 -7.72
N ILE A 62 9.63 -1.85 -6.86
CA ILE A 62 11.05 -1.63 -7.11
C ILE A 62 11.78 -2.54 -6.11
N TYR A 63 12.75 -3.32 -6.57
CA TYR A 63 13.48 -4.27 -5.73
C TYR A 63 14.74 -3.61 -5.18
N ASP A 64 14.82 -3.42 -3.86
CA ASP A 64 16.09 -3.42 -3.13
C ASP A 64 15.89 -3.89 -1.68
N GLN A 65 16.91 -4.50 -1.10
CA GLN A 65 16.87 -5.21 0.19
C GLN A 65 17.03 -4.24 1.37
N PHE A 66 15.91 -3.69 1.86
CA PHE A 66 15.72 -2.94 3.12
C PHE A 66 16.21 -1.46 3.11
N GLN A 67 15.50 -0.46 3.70
CA GLN A 67 15.28 -0.38 5.16
C GLN A 67 14.15 0.59 5.64
N ASN A 68 13.16 -0.01 6.30
CA ASN A 68 12.56 0.42 7.58
C ASN A 68 11.30 1.29 7.65
N THR A 69 10.63 1.64 6.55
CA THR A 69 9.28 2.22 6.64
C THR A 69 8.30 1.47 5.73
N SER A 70 7.40 0.72 6.36
CA SER A 70 6.33 -0.02 5.70
C SER A 70 5.02 0.09 6.48
N CYS A 71 3.91 -0.14 5.78
CA CYS A 71 2.58 -0.23 6.35
C CYS A 71 1.85 -1.39 5.71
N GLU A 72 1.44 -2.31 6.57
CA GLU A 72 0.66 -3.49 6.26
C GLU A 72 -0.73 -3.29 6.87
N LEU A 73 -1.76 -3.39 6.03
CA LEU A 73 -3.13 -3.20 6.46
C LEU A 73 -4.02 -4.27 5.82
N MET A 74 -4.73 -5.01 6.64
CA MET A 74 -5.78 -5.91 6.17
C MET A 74 -7.13 -5.22 6.27
N LEU A 75 -7.81 -5.05 5.12
CA LEU A 75 -9.16 -4.52 5.04
C LEU A 75 -10.07 -5.57 4.42
N PHE A 76 -11.01 -6.08 5.21
CA PHE A 76 -11.86 -7.21 4.84
C PHE A 76 -10.97 -8.41 4.42
N ASP A 77 -11.13 -8.92 3.19
CA ASP A 77 -10.35 -10.03 2.63
C ASP A 77 -9.25 -9.55 1.67
N THR A 78 -8.76 -8.32 1.86
CA THR A 78 -7.74 -7.71 1.01
C THR A 78 -6.58 -7.19 1.84
N PHE A 79 -5.39 -7.68 1.51
CA PHE A 79 -4.13 -7.27 2.11
C PHE A 79 -3.52 -6.13 1.32
N TYR A 80 -3.15 -5.06 2.02
CA TYR A 80 -2.48 -3.88 1.46
C TYR A 80 -1.10 -3.75 2.09
N TRP A 81 -0.10 -3.51 1.25
CA TRP A 81 1.26 -3.24 1.67
C TRP A 81 1.79 -2.02 0.92
N LEU A 82 2.38 -1.08 1.66
CA LEU A 82 3.11 0.07 1.14
C LEU A 82 4.45 0.15 1.85
N GLY A 83 5.54 0.07 1.10
CA GLY A 83 6.88 0.05 1.68
C GLY A 83 7.88 0.84 0.85
N ARG A 84 8.87 1.40 1.54
CA ARG A 84 10.04 2.00 0.91
C ARG A 84 11.01 0.90 0.49
N THR A 85 11.55 1.01 -0.72
CA THR A 85 12.41 0.00 -1.36
C THR A 85 13.74 0.58 -1.82
N CYS A 86 14.29 1.49 -1.02
CA CYS A 86 15.64 2.05 -1.18
C CYS A 86 16.70 1.16 -0.52
#